data_AF-A0A528CLB7-F1
#
_entry.id   AF-A0A528CLB7-F1
#
_cell.length_a   1.000
_cell.length_b   1.000
_cell.length_c   1.000
_cell.angle_alpha   90.00
_cell.angle_beta   90.00
_cell.angle_gamma   90.00
#
_symmetry.space_group_name_H-M   'P 1'
#
loop_
_entity.id
_entity.type
_entity.pdbx_description
1 polymer ?
#
loop_
_entity_poly.entity_id
_entity_poly.type
_entity_poly.pdbx_seq_one_letter_code
_entity_poly.pdbx_strand_id
1 'polypeptide(L)'
;MAYSDPIYVMFDGDEDAWAYRFMKGWNASENVSFEFANAHDLDNMTSRAQDEDYVKRNLRNRMNGSSQVLVLIGEKTKNLFRFVRWEMELALD
;
A
#
# COMPACT_ATOMS: atom_id res chain seq x y z
N MET A 1 -13.51 -21.76 1.43
CA MET A 1 -12.89 -20.44 1.61
C MET A 1 -12.01 -20.17 0.41
N ALA A 2 -12.39 -19.23 -0.46
CA ALA A 2 -11.42 -18.67 -1.39
C ALA A 2 -10.50 -17.80 -0.52
N TYR A 3 -9.32 -18.31 -0.19
CA TYR A 3 -8.27 -17.46 0.36
C TYR A 3 -7.83 -16.58 -0.80
N SER A 4 -8.40 -15.39 -0.90
CA SER A 4 -7.81 -14.37 -1.75
C SER A 4 -6.59 -13.87 -0.99
N ASP A 5 -5.40 -14.11 -1.53
CA ASP A 5 -4.21 -13.57 -0.95
C ASP A 5 -4.27 -12.04 -1.07
N PRO A 6 -3.90 -11.29 -0.01
CA PRO A 6 -4.07 -9.85 -0.02
C PRO A 6 -3.22 -9.20 -1.10
N ILE A 7 -3.74 -8.13 -1.70
CA ILE A 7 -3.00 -7.25 -2.61
C ILE A 7 -2.34 -6.15 -1.77
N TYR A 8 -1.03 -5.94 -1.94
CA TYR A 8 -0.28 -4.83 -1.34
C TYR A 8 -0.46 -3.56 -2.18
N VAL A 9 -1.09 -2.53 -1.64
CA VAL A 9 -1.33 -1.27 -2.36
C VAL A 9 -0.36 -0.19 -1.89
N MET A 10 0.45 0.36 -2.80
CA MET A 10 1.36 1.49 -2.54
C MET A 10 0.96 2.73 -3.36
N PHE A 11 1.03 3.92 -2.75
CA PHE A 11 0.63 5.17 -3.39
C PHE A 11 1.19 6.40 -2.65
N ASP A 12 1.01 7.59 -3.24
CA ASP A 12 1.27 8.87 -2.56
C ASP A 12 0.22 9.11 -1.45
N GLY A 13 0.60 8.91 -0.18
CA GLY A 13 -0.28 9.11 0.96
C GLY A 13 -0.85 10.52 1.09
N ASP A 14 -0.15 11.53 0.57
CA ASP A 14 -0.55 12.93 0.69
C ASP A 14 -1.49 13.35 -0.46
N GLU A 15 -1.17 12.97 -1.69
CA GLU A 15 -1.89 13.45 -2.89
C GLU A 15 -2.88 12.43 -3.48
N ASP A 16 -2.61 11.13 -3.35
CA ASP A 16 -3.35 10.06 -4.05
C ASP A 16 -4.23 9.22 -3.11
N ALA A 17 -4.31 9.56 -1.82
CA ALA A 17 -5.15 8.86 -0.85
C ALA A 17 -6.64 8.81 -1.21
N TRP A 18 -7.12 9.75 -2.03
CA TRP A 18 -8.48 9.73 -2.54
C TRP A 18 -8.73 8.48 -3.41
N ALA A 19 -7.79 8.09 -4.28
CA ALA A 19 -7.95 6.95 -5.17
C ALA A 19 -8.02 5.64 -4.38
N TYR A 20 -7.18 5.52 -3.35
CA TYR A 20 -7.25 4.40 -2.40
C TYR A 20 -8.60 4.31 -1.68
N ARG A 21 -9.20 5.45 -1.28
CA ARG A 21 -10.54 5.47 -0.68
C ARG A 21 -11.64 4.99 -1.64
N PHE A 22 -11.54 5.31 -2.93
CA PHE A 22 -12.47 4.77 -3.94
C PHE A 22 -12.33 3.26 -4.09
N MET A 23 -11.10 2.74 -4.11
CA MET A 23 -10.88 1.29 -4.13
C MET A 23 -11.52 0.60 -2.93
N LYS A 24 -11.50 1.23 -1.74
CA LYS A 24 -12.20 0.68 -0.56
C LYS A 24 -13.72 0.60 -0.77
N GLY A 25 -14.28 1.57 -1.47
CA GLY A 25 -15.69 1.54 -1.89
C GLY A 25 -15.98 0.40 -2.87
N TRP A 26 -15.06 0.09 -3.78
CA TRP A 26 -15.18 -1.07 -4.66
C TRP A 26 -15.13 -2.39 -3.88
N ASN A 27 -14.19 -2.56 -2.94
CA ASN A 27 -14.12 -3.74 -2.09
C ASN A 27 -15.39 -3.94 -1.23
N ALA A 28 -16.02 -2.85 -0.80
CA ALA A 28 -17.27 -2.90 -0.04
C ALA A 28 -18.51 -3.20 -0.90
N SER A 29 -18.38 -3.17 -2.23
CA SER A 29 -19.48 -3.45 -3.15
C SER A 29 -19.60 -4.95 -3.40
N GLU A 30 -20.77 -5.53 -3.14
CA GLU A 30 -21.06 -6.94 -3.43
C GLU A 30 -20.93 -7.30 -4.93
N ASN A 31 -20.90 -6.27 -5.80
CA ASN A 31 -20.79 -6.43 -7.26
C ASN A 31 -19.34 -6.37 -7.78
N VAL A 32 -18.34 -6.15 -6.91
CA VAL A 32 -16.93 -6.04 -7.33
C VAL A 32 -16.09 -6.98 -6.45
N SER A 33 -15.65 -8.10 -7.03
CA SER A 33 -14.76 -9.05 -6.36
C SER A 33 -13.33 -8.51 -6.35
N PHE A 34 -13.03 -7.57 -5.46
CA PHE A 34 -11.72 -6.93 -5.37
C PHE A 34 -11.28 -6.73 -3.91
N GLU A 35 -10.64 -7.75 -3.34
CA GLU A 35 -10.09 -7.74 -1.98
C GLU A 35 -8.62 -7.28 -1.99
N PHE A 36 -8.24 -6.36 -1.10
CA PHE A 36 -6.86 -5.90 -0.95
C PHE A 36 -6.51 -5.54 0.50
N ALA A 37 -5.24 -5.68 0.88
CA ALA A 37 -4.74 -5.26 2.19
C ALA A 37 -4.15 -3.85 2.12
N ASN A 38 -4.50 -3.02 3.12
CA ASN A 38 -3.98 -1.66 3.21
C ASN A 38 -2.51 -1.64 3.68
N ALA A 39 -1.56 -1.23 2.83
CA ALA A 39 -0.19 -0.96 3.29
C ALA A 39 -0.14 0.25 4.24
N HIS A 40 -0.99 1.25 3.99
CA HIS A 40 -1.08 2.51 4.74
C HIS A 40 -2.02 2.46 5.96
N ASP A 41 -2.51 1.29 6.39
CA ASP A 41 -3.10 1.20 7.75
C ASP A 41 -2.03 1.39 8.84
N LEU A 42 -0.74 1.47 8.46
CA LEU A 42 0.34 2.00 9.30
C LEU A 42 0.25 3.51 9.49
N ASP A 43 -0.62 4.26 8.81
CA ASP A 43 -0.66 5.73 8.93
C ASP A 43 -1.27 6.21 10.27
N ASN A 44 -1.85 5.28 11.04
CA ASN A 44 -2.09 5.48 12.47
C ASN A 44 -0.80 5.39 13.32
N MET A 45 0.34 5.04 12.73
CA MET A 45 1.66 5.21 13.33
C MET A 45 2.05 6.67 13.21
N THR A 46 1.49 7.45 14.14
CA THR A 46 1.83 8.84 14.44
C THR A 46 3.24 9.20 14.01
N SER A 47 3.31 10.16 13.09
CA SER A 47 4.43 10.79 12.40
C SER A 47 5.51 11.43 13.31
N ARG A 48 5.60 11.01 14.58
CA ARG A 48 6.44 11.62 15.62
C ARG A 48 7.49 10.71 16.27
N ALA A 49 7.59 9.41 15.97
CA ALA A 49 8.50 8.57 16.76
C ALA A 49 9.01 7.24 16.15
N GLN A 50 9.02 7.03 14.83
CA GLN A 50 9.53 5.77 14.27
C GLN A 50 10.66 5.94 13.27
N ASP A 51 11.75 5.22 13.53
CA ASP A 51 12.93 5.09 12.68
C ASP A 51 12.55 4.55 11.30
N GLU A 52 13.20 5.05 10.24
CA GLU A 52 12.91 4.65 8.86
C GLU A 52 13.09 3.14 8.64
N ASP A 53 14.08 2.53 9.28
CA ASP A 53 14.34 1.09 9.16
C ASP A 53 13.21 0.28 9.78
N TYR A 54 12.63 0.77 10.89
CA TYR A 54 11.47 0.15 11.51
C TYR A 54 10.25 0.18 10.57
N VAL A 55 9.99 1.33 9.92
CA VAL A 55 8.89 1.47 8.96
C VAL A 55 9.10 0.54 7.77
N LYS A 56 10.28 0.57 7.15
CA LYS A 56 10.63 -0.31 6.02
C LYS A 56 10.52 -1.80 6.38
N ARG A 57 10.90 -2.20 7.59
CA ARG A 57 10.74 -3.59 8.04
C ARG A 57 9.27 -4.02 8.09
N ASN A 58 8.38 -3.15 8.58
CA ASN A 58 6.95 -3.45 8.64
C ASN A 58 6.31 -3.49 7.25
N LEU A 59 6.67 -2.56 6.37
CA LEU A 59 6.22 -2.56 4.97
C LEU A 59 6.64 -3.86 4.25
N ARG A 60 7.91 -4.28 4.41
CA ARG A 60 8.41 -5.55 3.86
C ARG A 60 7.63 -6.76 4.36
N ASN A 61 7.36 -6.85 5.67
CA ASN A 61 6.60 -7.96 6.23
C ASN A 61 5.18 -8.06 5.66
N ARG A 62 4.55 -6.92 5.38
CA ARG A 62 3.22 -6.87 4.76
C ARG A 62 3.26 -7.28 3.29
N MET A 63 4.24 -6.80 2.55
CA MET A 63 4.44 -7.17 1.15
C MET A 63 4.69 -8.68 1.02
N ASN A 64 5.53 -9.26 1.90
CA ASN A 64 5.76 -10.71 1.95
C ASN A 64 4.50 -11.54 2.24
N GLY A 65 3.51 -10.95 2.90
CA GLY A 65 2.22 -11.59 3.17
C GLY A 65 1.20 -11.41 2.04
N SER A 66 1.57 -10.72 0.96
CA SER A 66 0.72 -10.38 -0.17
C SER A 66 1.18 -11.12 -1.43
N SER A 67 0.25 -11.65 -2.23
CA SER A 67 0.62 -12.37 -3.47
C SER A 67 0.67 -11.45 -4.69
N GLN A 68 0.18 -10.22 -4.57
CA GLN A 68 0.14 -9.24 -5.64
C GLN A 68 0.45 -7.85 -5.10
N VAL A 69 0.93 -6.99 -5.98
CA VAL A 69 1.24 -5.60 -5.69
C VAL A 69 0.45 -4.72 -6.66
N LEU A 70 -0.16 -3.66 -6.13
CA LEU A 70 -0.84 -2.64 -6.92
C LEU A 70 -0.23 -1.27 -6.60
N VAL A 71 0.11 -0.54 -7.67
CA VAL A 71 0.69 0.80 -7.57
C VAL A 71 -0.31 1.81 -8.11
N LEU A 72 -0.65 2.82 -7.32
CA LEU A 72 -1.37 3.99 -7.82
C LEU A 72 -0.36 5.06 -8.23
N ILE A 73 -0.41 5.45 -9.50
CA ILE A 73 0.51 6.42 -10.10
C ILE A 73 -0.24 7.73 -10.33
N GLY A 74 0.04 8.72 -9.51
CA GLY A 74 -0.39 10.11 -9.66
C GLY A 74 0.73 11.01 -10.16
N GLU A 75 0.50 12.33 -10.08
CA GLU A 75 1.40 13.34 -10.65
C GLU A 75 2.77 13.38 -9.94
N LYS A 76 2.77 13.19 -8.61
CA LYS A 76 3.97 13.31 -7.77
C LYS A 76 4.67 11.99 -7.48
N THR A 77 4.10 10.84 -7.84
CA THR A 77 4.65 9.51 -7.52
C THR A 77 6.11 9.35 -7.93
N LYS A 78 6.51 9.92 -9.08
CA LYS A 78 7.90 9.91 -9.57
C LYS A 78 8.92 10.56 -8.62
N ASN A 79 8.47 11.40 -7.68
CA ASN A 79 9.32 12.14 -6.74
C ASN A 79 9.43 11.45 -5.37
N LEU A 80 8.72 10.33 -5.15
CA LEU A 80 8.61 9.67 -3.85
C LEU A 80 9.68 8.59 -3.68
N PHE A 81 10.93 9.02 -3.51
CA PHE A 81 12.09 8.12 -3.43
C PHE A 81 12.19 7.34 -2.11
N ARG A 82 11.66 7.90 -1.02
CA ARG A 82 11.92 7.39 0.33
C ARG A 82 11.24 6.06 0.63
N PHE A 83 9.94 5.97 0.31
CA PHE A 83 9.11 4.80 0.60
C PHE A 83 8.57 4.21 -0.70
N VAL A 84 7.76 4.94 -1.46
CA VAL A 84 7.08 4.40 -2.65
C VAL A 84 8.03 3.78 -3.67
N ARG A 85 9.11 4.48 -4.07
CA ARG A 85 10.11 3.89 -4.96
C ARG A 85 10.80 2.67 -4.34
N TRP A 86 11.16 2.75 -3.07
CA TRP A 86 11.79 1.63 -2.36
C TRP A 86 10.86 0.40 -2.28
N GLU A 87 9.54 0.61 -2.12
CA GLU A 87 8.53 -0.46 -2.17
C GLU A 87 8.43 -1.06 -3.58
N MET A 88 8.49 -0.23 -4.64
CA MET A 88 8.52 -0.74 -6.02
C MET A 88 9.78 -1.58 -6.28
N GLU A 89 10.93 -1.15 -5.79
CA GLU A 89 12.19 -1.91 -5.89
C GLU A 89 12.09 -3.23 -5.13
N LEU A 90 11.55 -3.20 -3.91
CA LEU A 90 11.31 -4.40 -3.11
C LEU A 90 10.36 -5.39 -3.78
N ALA A 91 9.35 -4.91 -4.51
CA ALA A 91 8.40 -5.77 -5.20
C ALA A 91 8.99 -6.50 -6.43
N LEU A 92 10.16 -6.06 -6.90
CA LEU A 92 10.88 -6.67 -8.02
C LEU A 92 11.91 -7.72 -7.58
N ASP A 93 12.30 -7.71 -6.29
CA ASP A 93 13.24 -8.66 -5.68
C ASP A 93 12.59 -10.03 -5.42
#